data_AF-A0A0N7LQJ5-F1
#
_entry.id   AF-A0A0N7LQJ5-F1
#
_cell.length_a   1.000
_cell.length_b   1.000
_cell.length_c   1.000
_cell.angle_alpha   90.00
_cell.angle_beta   90.00
_cell.angle_gamma   90.00
#
_symmetry.space_group_name_H-M   'P 1'
#
loop_
_entity.id
_entity.type
_entity.pdbx_description
1 polymer ?
#
loop_
_entity_poly.entity_id
_entity_poly.type
_entity_poly.pdbx_seq_one_letter_code
_entity_poly.pdbx_strand_id
1 'polypeptide(L)' 'MGRLIKFLIYIVCLCFVGLVGYAYLGPIFGVDFSAPQDEIREPVILNVE' A
#
# COMPACT_ATOMS: atom_id res chain seq x y z
N MET A 1 -31.05 14.83 6.92
CA MET A 1 -29.78 14.17 7.28
C MET A 1 -29.42 12.98 6.37
N GLY A 2 -30.33 12.05 6.04
CA GLY A 2 -29.99 10.86 5.23
C GLY A 2 -29.43 11.11 3.81
N ARG A 3 -29.87 12.18 3.12
CA ARG A 3 -29.31 12.57 1.80
C ARG A 3 -27.83 12.98 1.88
N LEU A 4 -27.45 13.69 2.95
CA LEU A 4 -26.07 14.15 3.14
C LEU A 4 -25.14 12.95 3.43
N ILE A 5 -25.61 12.02 4.27
CA ILE A 5 -24.87 10.79 4.59
C ILE A 5 -24.69 9.93 3.34
N LYS A 6 -25.72 9.77 2.50
CA LYS A 6 -25.59 9.08 1.21
C LYS A 6 -24.50 9.70 0.34
N PHE A 7 -24.46 11.03 0.27
CA PHE A 7 -23.44 11.75 -0.50
C PHE A 7 -22.03 11.53 0.04
N LEU A 8 -21.86 11.53 1.37
CA LEU A 8 -20.58 11.21 2.00
C LEU A 8 -20.11 9.80 1.65
N ILE A 9 -21.02 8.81 1.63
CA ILE A 9 -20.67 7.43 1.22
C ILE A 9 -20.15 7.41 -0.22
N TYR A 10 -20.82 8.11 -1.14
CA TYR A 10 -20.35 8.18 -2.53
C TYR A 10 -18.96 8.83 -2.64
N ILE A 11 -18.69 9.89 -1.87
CA ILE A 11 -17.36 10.52 -1.83
C ILE A 11 -16.31 9.54 -1.30
N VAL A 12 -16.60 8.84 -0.19
CA VAL A 12 -15.67 7.86 0.39
C VAL A 12 -15.34 6.76 -0.62
N CYS A 13 -16.36 6.24 -1.32
CA CYS A 13 -16.14 5.27 -2.40
C CYS A 13 -15.28 5.84 -3.53
N LEU A 14 -15.52 7.09 -3.95
CA LEU A 14 -14.73 7.75 -4.99
C LEU A 14 -13.26 7.91 -4.56
N CYS A 15 -13.01 8.38 -3.34
CA CYS A 15 -11.67 8.50 -2.78
C CYS A 15 -10.97 7.14 -2.67
N PHE A 16 -11.69 6.11 -2.26
CA PHE A 16 -11.17 4.74 -2.21
C PHE A 16 -10.75 4.24 -3.59
N VAL A 17 -11.60 4.39 -4.60
CA VAL A 17 -11.28 4.03 -6.00
C VAL A 17 -10.09 4.84 -6.51
N GLY A 18 -10.00 6.13 -6.18
CA GLY A 18 -8.86 6.97 -6.54
C GLY A 18 -7.54 6.49 -5.93
N LEU A 19 -7.55 6.11 -4.64
CA LEU A 19 -6.38 5.52 -3.97
C LEU A 19 -5.95 4.20 -4.60
N VAL A 20 -6.93 3.31 -4.86
CA VAL A 20 -6.66 2.03 -5.55
C VAL A 20 -6.07 2.30 -6.93
N GLY A 21 -6.69 3.17 -7.73
CA GLY A 21 -6.20 3.55 -9.05
C GLY A 21 -4.77 4.10 -9.01
N TYR A 22 -4.45 4.95 -8.04
CA TYR A 22 -3.10 5.48 -7.85
C TYR A 22 -2.08 4.40 -7.47
N ALA A 23 -2.45 3.44 -6.60
CA ALA A 23 -1.56 2.34 -6.23
C ALA A 23 -1.20 1.44 -7.44
N TYR A 24 -2.14 1.22 -8.36
CA TYR A 24 -1.92 0.40 -9.57
C TYR A 24 -1.27 1.17 -10.72
N LEU A 25 -1.61 2.44 -10.91
CA LEU A 25 -1.05 3.26 -12.00
C LEU A 25 0.26 3.93 -11.60
N GLY A 26 0.51 4.16 -10.32
CA GLY A 26 1.71 4.82 -9.80
C GLY A 26 3.03 4.23 -10.31
N PRO A 27 3.21 2.89 -10.39
CA PRO A 27 4.44 2.31 -10.94
C PRO A 27 4.68 2.66 -12.41
N ILE A 28 3.61 2.89 -13.19
CA ILE A 28 3.71 3.33 -14.60
C ILE A 28 4.25 4.76 -14.68
N PHE A 29 3.96 5.59 -13.68
CA PHE A 29 4.47 6.96 -13.55
C PHE A 29 5.81 7.05 -12.82
N GLY A 30 6.46 5.92 -12.51
CA GLY A 30 7.76 5.88 -11.84
C GLY A 30 7.71 6.01 -10.31
N VAL A 31 6.55 5.78 -9.70
CA VAL A 31 6.43 5.72 -8.22
C VAL A 31 6.71 4.29 -7.76
N ASP A 32 7.69 4.12 -6.86
CA ASP A 32 7.97 2.82 -6.24
C ASP A 32 7.27 2.70 -4.89
N PHE A 33 6.44 1.67 -4.75
CA PHE A 33 5.70 1.34 -3.53
C PHE A 33 6.28 0.11 -2.81
N SER A 34 7.41 -0.42 -3.27
CA SER A 34 8.06 -1.59 -2.68
C SER A 34 8.65 -1.26 -1.31
N ALA A 35 8.62 -2.22 -0.39
CA ALA A 35 9.34 -2.07 0.86
C ALA A 35 10.86 -2.04 0.59
N PRO A 36 11.63 -1.19 1.30
CA PRO A 36 13.09 -1.22 1.21
C PRO A 36 13.60 -2.64 1.43
N GLN A 37 14.40 -3.15 0.49
CA GLN A 37 15.00 -4.47 0.58
C GLN A 37 16.40 -4.30 1.13
N ASP A 38 16.57 -4.54 2.43
CA ASP A 38 17.88 -4.58 3.08
C ASP A 38 18.32 -6.03 3.27
N GLU A 39 19.57 -6.35 2.90
CA GLU A 39 20.15 -7.64 3.23
C GLU A 39 20.44 -7.73 4.72
N ILE A 40 19.72 -8.60 5.43
CA ILE A 40 20.02 -8.93 6.82
C ILE A 40 20.94 -10.16 6.84
N ARG A 41 22.12 -10.01 7.45
CA ARG A 41 23.07 -11.10 7.65
C ARG A 41 23.35 -11.24 9.13
N GLU A 42 22.98 -12.38 9.70
CA GLU A 42 23.32 -12.73 11.08
C GLU A 42 24.30 -13.90 11.11
N PRO A 43 25.34 -13.85 11.95
CA PRO A 43 26.27 -14.95 12.09
C PRO A 43 25.56 -16.15 12.75
N VAL A 44 25.61 -17.31 12.11
CA VAL A 44 25.12 -18.57 12.67
C VAL A 44 26.28 -19.29 13.34
N ILE A 45 26.13 -19.62 14.63
CA ILE A 45 27.06 -20.51 15.34
C ILE A 45 26.64 -21.94 15.01
N LEU A 46 27.45 -22.65 14.22
CA LEU A 46 27.22 -24.06 13.91
C LEU A 46 27.93 -24.92 14.97
N ASN A 47 27.16 -25.52 15.89
CA ASN A 47 27.70 -26.54 16.79
C ASN A 47 27.79 -27.88 16.05
N VAL A 48 28.99 -28.45 15.98
CA VAL A 48 29.24 -29.79 15.44
C VAL A 48 29.79 -30.64 16.58
N GLU A 49 29.15 -31.79 16.85
CA GLU A 49 29.65 -32.84 17.76
C GLU A 49 30.69 -33.74 17.07
#